data_AF-A0A134A9C2-F1
#
_entry.id   AF-A0A134A9C2-F1
#
_cell.length_a   1.000
_cell.length_b   1.000
_cell.length_c   1.000
_cell.angle_alpha   90.00
_cell.angle_beta   90.00
_cell.angle_gamma   90.00
#
_symmetry.space_group_name_H-M   'P 1'
#
loop_
_entity.id
_entity.type
_entity.pdbx_description
1 polymer ?
#
loop_
_entity_poly.entity_id
_entity_poly.type
_entity_poly.pdbx_seq_one_letter_code
_entity_poly.pdbx_strand_id
1 'polypeptide(L)'
;MSGNKRMSHVDDGKNMTSQVLPIIKGLLVLLAIVLIVVCGIAVLISLAAPGVTAFFSSLSALDSAIVVALITATVSVITYVSGSIANSIMKRNEYLRMHREKPYMQLISMFYDFQTQTKTGKEFTQEELINLFNQFTKELTLWGSSKAIKVWGNWRVASSRGLATPMICCSEWKKS
;
A
#
# COMPACT_ATOMS: atom_id res chain seq x y z
N MET A 1 -17.93 29.03 66.61
CA MET A 1 -18.47 27.67 66.32
C MET A 1 -19.33 27.77 65.06
N SER A 2 -19.30 26.72 64.24
CA SER A 2 -20.14 26.52 63.03
C SER A 2 -19.68 27.30 61.80
N GLY A 3 -19.40 26.71 60.64
CA GLY A 3 -19.48 25.30 60.24
C GLY A 3 -19.04 25.20 58.78
N ASN A 4 -17.81 24.75 58.55
CA ASN A 4 -17.32 24.38 57.23
C ASN A 4 -17.52 22.86 57.04
N LYS A 5 -18.64 22.44 56.49
CA LYS A 5 -18.83 21.08 55.98
C LYS A 5 -20.02 21.06 55.04
N ARG A 6 -19.75 20.79 53.75
CA ARG A 6 -20.59 20.16 52.71
C ARG A 6 -20.57 20.94 51.40
N MET A 7 -19.72 20.50 50.47
CA MET A 7 -20.13 20.09 49.12
C MET A 7 -18.84 19.68 48.36
N SER A 8 -18.42 18.42 48.48
CA SER A 8 -17.27 17.88 47.71
C SER A 8 -17.48 16.41 47.33
N HIS A 9 -18.72 16.00 47.05
CA HIS A 9 -19.04 14.59 46.79
C HIS A 9 -20.05 14.40 45.65
N VAL A 10 -20.10 15.30 44.67
CA VAL A 10 -21.02 15.19 43.51
C VAL A 10 -20.29 15.16 42.16
N ASP A 11 -19.00 15.53 42.09
CA ASP A 11 -18.26 15.58 40.81
C ASP A 11 -17.54 14.28 40.39
N ASP A 12 -17.31 13.33 41.31
CA ASP A 12 -16.62 12.06 41.01
C ASP A 12 -17.50 10.99 40.30
N GLY A 13 -18.81 11.23 40.19
CA GLY A 13 -19.72 10.33 39.46
C GLY A 13 -19.83 10.66 37.97
N LYS A 14 -19.53 11.91 37.58
CA LYS A 14 -19.77 12.41 36.22
C LYS A 14 -18.56 12.23 35.30
N ASN A 15 -17.35 12.29 35.85
CA ASN A 15 -16.08 12.05 35.13
C ASN A 15 -15.90 10.57 34.73
N MET A 16 -16.32 9.62 35.59
CA MET A 16 -16.17 8.19 35.38
C MET A 16 -17.18 7.66 34.36
N THR A 17 -18.44 8.14 34.42
CA THR A 17 -19.49 7.80 33.44
C THR A 17 -19.17 8.33 32.03
N SER A 18 -18.54 9.51 31.90
CA SER A 18 -18.13 10.06 30.60
C SER A 18 -16.95 9.31 29.95
N GLN A 19 -16.08 8.67 30.75
CA GLN A 19 -14.95 7.87 30.24
C GLN A 19 -15.35 6.41 29.92
N VAL A 20 -16.28 5.82 30.66
CA VAL A 20 -16.78 4.46 30.37
C VAL A 20 -17.77 4.44 29.20
N LEU A 21 -18.50 5.52 28.95
CA LEU A 21 -19.46 5.63 27.86
C LEU A 21 -18.85 5.40 26.44
N PRO A 22 -17.70 6.00 26.06
CA PRO A 22 -17.07 5.73 24.77
C PRO A 22 -16.55 4.29 24.66
N ILE A 23 -16.08 3.70 25.76
CA ILE A 23 -15.60 2.31 25.81
C ILE A 23 -16.75 1.33 25.58
N ILE A 24 -17.89 1.55 26.25
CA ILE A 24 -19.10 0.74 26.09
C ILE A 24 -19.64 0.86 24.66
N LYS A 25 -19.67 2.07 24.10
CA LYS A 25 -20.07 2.28 22.70
C LYS A 25 -19.13 1.56 21.72
N GLY A 26 -17.82 1.61 21.95
CA GLY A 26 -16.83 0.90 21.13
C GLY A 26 -17.01 -0.63 21.19
N LEU A 27 -17.22 -1.17 22.38
CA LEU A 27 -17.47 -2.61 22.57
C LEU A 27 -18.77 -3.06 21.87
N LEU A 28 -19.83 -2.26 21.95
CA LEU A 28 -21.11 -2.56 21.31
C LEU A 28 -21.01 -2.55 19.78
N VAL A 29 -20.25 -1.60 19.20
CA VAL A 29 -19.96 -1.58 17.76
C VAL A 29 -19.14 -2.79 17.34
N LEU A 30 -18.12 -3.16 18.11
CA LEU A 30 -17.31 -4.34 17.81
C LEU A 30 -18.15 -5.63 17.85
N LEU A 31 -19.03 -5.78 18.85
CA LEU A 31 -19.96 -6.89 18.93
C LEU A 31 -20.90 -6.94 17.71
N ALA A 32 -21.43 -5.79 17.29
CA ALA A 32 -22.29 -5.70 16.11
C ALA A 32 -21.56 -6.13 14.83
N ILE A 33 -20.31 -5.71 14.64
CA ILE A 33 -19.49 -6.12 13.48
C ILE A 33 -19.29 -7.64 13.48
N VAL A 34 -18.92 -8.23 14.62
CA VAL A 34 -18.73 -9.67 14.74
C VAL A 34 -20.02 -10.42 14.40
N LEU A 35 -21.16 -9.95 14.91
CA LEU A 35 -22.46 -10.55 14.59
C LEU A 35 -22.81 -10.44 13.10
N ILE A 36 -22.54 -9.30 12.47
CA ILE A 36 -22.76 -9.12 11.01
C ILE A 36 -21.87 -10.08 10.22
N VAL A 37 -20.61 -10.27 10.61
CA VAL A 37 -19.69 -11.20 9.94
C VAL A 37 -20.17 -12.64 10.11
N VAL A 38 -20.51 -13.06 11.33
CA VAL A 38 -21.01 -14.42 11.60
C VAL A 38 -22.33 -14.67 10.87
N CYS A 39 -23.24 -13.71 10.88
CA CYS A 39 -24.51 -13.81 10.17
C CYS A 39 -24.30 -13.84 8.65
N GLY A 40 -23.40 -13.02 8.11
CA GLY A 40 -23.04 -13.04 6.69
C GLY A 40 -22.44 -14.37 6.25
N ILE A 41 -21.55 -14.95 7.06
CA ILE A 41 -20.98 -16.28 6.80
C ILE A 41 -22.09 -17.35 6.89
N ALA A 42 -22.95 -17.30 7.90
CA ALA A 42 -24.04 -18.25 8.07
C ALA A 42 -25.03 -18.21 6.89
N VAL A 43 -25.37 -17.01 6.39
CA VAL A 43 -26.23 -16.83 5.22
C VAL A 43 -25.55 -17.40 3.97
N LEU A 44 -24.26 -17.11 3.76
CA LEU A 44 -23.48 -17.68 2.64
C LEU A 44 -23.47 -19.21 2.69
N ILE A 45 -23.24 -19.80 3.86
CA ILE A 45 -23.26 -21.25 4.04
C ILE A 45 -24.66 -21.80 3.79
N SER A 46 -25.72 -21.19 4.33
CA SER A 46 -27.09 -21.67 4.12
C SER A 46 -27.55 -21.60 2.66
N LEU A 47 -27.02 -20.63 1.90
CA LEU A 47 -27.34 -20.47 0.48
C LEU A 47 -26.54 -21.45 -0.38
N ALA A 48 -25.28 -21.68 -0.05
CA ALA A 48 -24.39 -22.58 -0.77
C ALA A 48 -24.58 -24.06 -0.39
N ALA A 49 -24.96 -24.35 0.86
CA ALA A 49 -25.12 -25.69 1.40
C ALA A 49 -26.01 -26.60 0.54
N PRO A 50 -27.26 -26.22 0.18
CA PRO A 50 -28.11 -27.11 -0.61
C PRO A 50 -27.52 -27.41 -2.00
N GLY A 51 -26.87 -26.43 -2.62
CA GLY A 51 -26.19 -26.62 -3.91
C GLY A 51 -25.00 -27.56 -3.81
N VAL A 52 -24.19 -27.38 -2.77
CA VAL A 52 -23.01 -28.21 -2.50
C VAL A 52 -23.42 -29.64 -2.13
N THR A 53 -24.43 -29.84 -1.29
CA THR A 53 -24.91 -31.19 -0.91
C THR A 53 -25.54 -31.92 -2.10
N ALA A 54 -26.30 -31.23 -2.94
CA ALA A 54 -26.86 -31.81 -4.17
C ALA A 54 -25.76 -32.21 -5.16
N PHE A 55 -24.72 -31.37 -5.29
CA PHE A 55 -23.56 -31.67 -6.13
C PHE A 55 -22.80 -32.92 -5.63
N PHE A 56 -22.52 -33.01 -4.32
CA PHE A 56 -21.86 -34.18 -3.75
C PHE A 56 -22.72 -35.46 -3.81
N SER A 57 -24.04 -35.34 -3.68
CA SER A 57 -24.95 -36.48 -3.81
C SER A 57 -24.93 -37.06 -5.23
N SER A 58 -24.93 -36.19 -6.25
CA SER A 58 -24.79 -36.59 -7.65
C SER A 58 -23.42 -37.17 -7.97
N LEU A 59 -22.35 -36.63 -7.37
CA LEU A 59 -20.99 -37.17 -7.53
C LEU A 59 -20.83 -38.55 -6.87
N SER A 60 -21.44 -38.78 -5.72
CA SER A 60 -21.34 -40.07 -5.00
C SER A 60 -22.04 -41.22 -5.71
N ALA A 61 -22.94 -40.93 -6.64
CA ALA A 61 -23.60 -41.93 -7.49
C ALA A 61 -22.74 -42.38 -8.69
N LEU A 62 -21.61 -41.69 -8.95
CA LEU A 62 -20.68 -42.02 -10.03
C LEU A 62 -19.62 -43.02 -9.56
N ASP A 63 -19.04 -43.75 -10.52
CA ASP A 63 -17.92 -44.64 -10.25
C ASP A 63 -16.73 -43.88 -9.66
N SER A 64 -16.03 -44.51 -8.70
CA SER A 64 -14.92 -43.90 -7.97
C SER A 64 -13.82 -43.38 -8.90
N ALA A 65 -13.58 -44.00 -10.06
CA ALA A 65 -12.57 -43.54 -11.01
C ALA A 65 -12.96 -42.20 -11.67
N ILE A 66 -14.25 -42.00 -11.93
CA ILE A 66 -14.79 -40.77 -12.54
C ILE A 66 -14.66 -39.59 -11.56
N VAL A 67 -14.94 -39.83 -10.27
CA VAL A 67 -14.80 -38.80 -9.22
C VAL A 67 -13.35 -38.31 -9.11
N VAL A 68 -12.38 -39.22 -9.12
CA VAL A 68 -10.95 -38.87 -9.05
C VAL A 68 -10.50 -38.06 -10.28
N ALA A 69 -10.99 -38.42 -11.47
CA ALA A 69 -10.68 -37.69 -12.69
C ALA A 69 -11.23 -36.25 -12.66
N LEU A 70 -12.46 -36.06 -12.17
CA LEU A 70 -13.08 -34.73 -12.03
C LEU A 70 -12.34 -33.85 -11.01
N ILE A 71 -11.93 -34.41 -9.88
CA ILE A 71 -11.12 -33.69 -8.87
C ILE A 71 -9.76 -33.30 -9.45
N THR A 72 -9.10 -34.22 -10.15
CA THR A 72 -7.80 -33.96 -10.78
C THR A 72 -7.89 -32.85 -11.82
N ALA A 73 -8.94 -32.87 -12.66
CA ALA A 73 -9.19 -31.83 -13.65
C ALA A 73 -9.44 -30.46 -12.99
N THR A 74 -10.27 -30.40 -11.94
CA THR A 74 -10.54 -29.14 -11.23
C THR A 74 -9.32 -28.59 -10.50
N VAL A 75 -8.59 -29.44 -9.77
CA VAL A 75 -7.35 -29.02 -9.09
C VAL A 75 -6.30 -28.54 -10.09
N SER A 76 -6.16 -29.21 -11.24
CA SER A 76 -5.23 -28.80 -12.31
C SER A 76 -5.56 -27.40 -12.84
N VAL A 77 -6.83 -27.13 -13.16
CA VAL A 77 -7.27 -25.80 -13.64
C VAL A 77 -7.05 -24.73 -12.58
N ILE A 78 -7.42 -24.98 -11.32
CA ILE A 78 -7.21 -24.02 -10.22
C ILE A 78 -5.72 -23.72 -10.05
N THR A 79 -4.89 -24.75 -9.99
CA THR A 79 -3.43 -24.62 -9.83
C THR A 79 -2.81 -23.84 -10.98
N TYR A 80 -3.23 -24.11 -12.22
CA TYR A 80 -2.75 -23.39 -13.39
C TYR A 80 -3.15 -21.91 -13.36
N VAL A 81 -4.39 -21.60 -13.03
CA VAL A 81 -4.89 -20.21 -12.98
C VAL A 81 -4.19 -19.44 -11.86
N SER A 82 -4.07 -20.01 -10.67
CA SER A 82 -3.32 -19.40 -9.56
C SER A 82 -1.85 -19.17 -9.91
N GLY A 83 -1.19 -20.16 -10.52
CA GLY A 83 0.20 -20.05 -10.97
C GLY A 83 0.38 -18.99 -12.06
N SER A 84 -0.54 -18.91 -13.01
CA SER A 84 -0.53 -17.92 -14.10
C SER A 84 -0.67 -16.49 -13.57
N ILE A 85 -1.59 -16.26 -12.64
CA ILE A 85 -1.80 -14.96 -12.00
C ILE A 85 -0.57 -14.55 -11.20
N ALA A 86 -0.02 -15.45 -10.37
CA ALA A 86 1.19 -15.19 -9.61
C ALA A 86 2.37 -14.84 -10.52
N ASN A 87 2.56 -15.60 -11.61
CA ASN A 87 3.61 -15.36 -12.59
C ASN A 87 3.43 -14.01 -13.30
N SER A 88 2.20 -13.63 -13.64
CA SER A 88 1.91 -12.33 -14.27
C SER A 88 2.26 -11.14 -13.37
N ILE A 89 2.02 -11.25 -12.07
CA ILE A 89 2.33 -10.22 -11.09
C ILE A 89 3.85 -10.14 -10.87
N MET A 90 4.51 -11.29 -10.77
CA MET A 90 5.96 -11.36 -10.60
C MET A 90 6.70 -10.76 -11.79
N LYS A 91 6.29 -11.11 -13.02
CA LYS A 91 6.84 -10.52 -14.26
C LYS A 91 6.62 -9.01 -14.35
N ARG A 92 5.47 -8.48 -13.93
CA ARG A 92 5.24 -7.03 -13.88
C ARG A 92 6.17 -6.33 -12.89
N ASN A 93 6.34 -6.91 -11.70
CA ASN A 93 7.22 -6.34 -10.68
C ASN A 93 8.69 -6.37 -11.11
N GLU A 94 9.11 -7.44 -11.78
CA GLU A 94 10.46 -7.61 -12.32
C GLU A 94 10.72 -6.64 -13.49
N TYR A 95 9.75 -6.47 -14.39
CA TYR A 95 9.80 -5.49 -15.49
C TYR A 95 9.96 -4.05 -14.97
N LEU A 96 9.19 -3.68 -13.93
CA LEU A 96 9.31 -2.38 -13.26
C LEU A 96 10.60 -2.24 -12.45
N ARG A 97 11.23 -3.34 -12.02
CA ARG A 97 12.50 -3.29 -11.29
C ARG A 97 13.67 -3.05 -12.24
N MET A 98 13.72 -3.75 -13.37
CA MET A 98 14.74 -3.53 -14.40
C MET A 98 14.71 -2.12 -15.00
N HIS A 99 13.52 -1.53 -15.17
CA HIS A 99 13.41 -0.18 -15.74
C HIS A 99 13.74 0.93 -14.73
N ARG A 100 13.79 0.63 -13.43
CA ARG A 100 14.16 1.61 -12.40
C ARG A 100 15.68 1.85 -12.31
N GLU A 101 16.52 0.90 -12.71
CA GLU A 101 17.98 1.05 -12.60
C GLU A 101 18.55 2.10 -13.57
N LYS A 102 17.99 2.22 -14.77
CA LYS A 102 18.41 3.19 -15.80
C LYS A 102 18.33 4.67 -15.36
N PRO A 103 17.20 5.18 -14.85
CA PRO A 103 17.11 6.59 -14.44
C PRO A 103 17.98 6.92 -13.21
N TYR A 104 18.21 5.95 -12.30
CA TYR A 104 19.12 6.18 -11.16
C TYR A 104 20.60 6.21 -11.60
N MET A 105 20.99 5.37 -12.56
CA MET A 105 22.35 5.37 -13.13
C MET A 105 22.66 6.70 -13.83
N GLN A 106 21.70 7.23 -14.61
CA GLN A 106 21.83 8.54 -15.27
C GLN A 106 21.88 9.71 -14.28
N LEU A 107 21.12 9.66 -13.19
CA LEU A 107 21.18 10.66 -12.14
C LEU A 107 22.56 10.66 -11.45
N ILE A 108 23.08 9.47 -11.12
CA ILE A 108 24.38 9.33 -10.45
C ILE A 108 25.52 9.81 -11.35
N SER A 109 25.50 9.47 -12.65
CA SER A 109 26.50 9.98 -13.59
C SER A 109 26.44 11.50 -13.71
N MET A 110 25.24 12.09 -13.78
CA MET A 110 25.07 13.55 -13.79
C MET A 110 25.64 14.23 -12.53
N PHE A 111 25.45 13.64 -11.34
CA PHE A 111 26.04 14.16 -10.10
C PHE A 111 27.56 13.99 -10.03
N TYR A 112 28.08 12.87 -10.55
CA TYR A 112 29.52 12.63 -10.61
C TYR A 112 30.20 13.59 -11.57
N ASP A 113 29.60 13.82 -12.74
CA ASP A 113 30.04 14.81 -13.71
C ASP A 113 30.00 16.20 -13.08
N PHE A 114 28.92 16.58 -12.41
CA PHE A 114 28.85 17.86 -11.69
C PHE A 114 29.95 18.03 -10.62
N GLN A 115 30.23 16.98 -9.83
CA GLN A 115 31.22 17.03 -8.75
C GLN A 115 32.67 17.04 -9.26
N THR A 116 32.97 16.27 -10.31
CA THR A 116 34.31 16.26 -10.94
C THR A 116 34.63 17.60 -11.62
N GLN A 117 33.63 18.30 -12.13
CA GLN A 117 33.80 19.62 -12.75
C GLN A 117 34.15 20.71 -11.73
N THR A 118 33.53 20.70 -10.54
CA THR A 118 33.91 21.62 -9.44
C THR A 118 35.37 21.49 -8.99
N LYS A 119 36.01 20.35 -9.28
CA LYS A 119 37.42 20.08 -8.97
C LYS A 119 38.38 20.32 -10.13
N THR A 120 37.89 20.36 -11.38
CA THR A 120 38.75 20.33 -12.58
C THR A 120 38.63 21.58 -13.46
N GLY A 121 37.69 22.50 -13.17
CA GLY A 121 37.63 23.82 -13.80
C GLY A 121 37.33 23.82 -15.31
N LYS A 122 36.76 22.74 -15.85
CA LYS A 122 36.25 22.70 -17.22
C LYS A 122 34.79 23.12 -17.23
N GLU A 123 34.45 24.09 -18.06
CA GLU A 123 33.08 24.57 -18.20
C GLU A 123 32.24 23.50 -18.92
N PHE A 124 31.21 23.00 -18.26
CA PHE A 124 30.05 22.44 -18.97
C PHE A 124 29.34 23.62 -19.62
N THR A 125 29.04 23.56 -20.92
CA THR A 125 28.15 24.54 -21.51
C THR A 125 26.78 24.41 -20.84
N GLN A 126 26.19 25.54 -20.45
CA GLN A 126 24.90 25.59 -19.75
C GLN A 126 23.82 24.73 -20.45
N GLU A 127 23.93 24.62 -21.78
CA GLU A 127 23.04 23.87 -22.66
C GLU A 127 23.11 22.34 -22.44
N GLU A 128 24.30 21.76 -22.24
CA GLU A 128 24.45 20.33 -22.01
C GLU A 128 23.86 19.92 -20.64
N LEU A 129 24.03 20.75 -19.61
CA LEU A 129 23.46 20.49 -18.29
C LEU A 129 21.93 20.53 -18.32
N ILE A 130 21.36 21.52 -19.02
CA ILE A 130 19.91 21.64 -19.22
C ILE A 130 19.38 20.43 -19.99
N ASN A 131 20.11 19.95 -21.01
CA ASN A 131 19.71 18.79 -21.79
C ASN A 131 19.70 17.50 -20.95
N LEU A 132 20.75 17.26 -20.15
CA LEU A 132 20.79 16.13 -19.21
C LEU A 132 19.65 16.19 -18.18
N PHE A 133 19.36 17.38 -17.66
CA PHE A 133 18.27 17.58 -16.70
C PHE A 133 16.89 17.30 -17.31
N ASN A 134 16.69 17.71 -18.56
CA ASN A 134 15.49 17.44 -19.34
C ASN A 134 15.35 15.93 -19.64
N GLN A 135 16.45 15.26 -19.99
CA GLN A 135 16.45 13.82 -20.23
C GLN A 135 16.12 13.04 -18.95
N PHE A 136 16.75 13.37 -17.81
CA PHE A 136 16.42 12.78 -16.52
C PHE A 136 14.95 13.02 -16.15
N THR A 137 14.43 14.24 -16.33
CA THR A 137 13.02 14.55 -16.04
C THR A 137 12.06 13.76 -16.93
N LYS A 138 12.41 13.54 -18.20
CA LYS A 138 11.64 12.70 -19.13
C LYS A 138 11.63 11.24 -18.68
N GLU A 139 12.77 10.69 -18.30
CA GLU A 139 12.87 9.31 -17.80
C GLU A 139 12.18 9.13 -16.44
N LEU A 140 12.27 10.11 -15.54
CA LEU A 140 11.57 10.11 -14.25
C LEU A 140 10.05 10.21 -14.43
N THR A 141 9.57 10.95 -15.42
CA THR A 141 8.12 11.04 -15.71
C THR A 141 7.60 9.73 -16.30
N LEU A 142 8.41 9.03 -17.09
CA LEU A 142 8.02 7.79 -17.76
C LEU A 142 8.10 6.56 -16.84
N TRP A 143 9.11 6.52 -15.96
CA TRP A 143 9.44 5.33 -15.15
C TRP A 143 9.47 5.58 -13.63
N GLY A 144 9.33 6.83 -13.19
CA GLY A 144 9.29 7.19 -11.78
C GLY A 144 7.96 6.80 -11.14
N SER A 145 8.01 6.45 -9.86
CA SER A 145 6.79 6.25 -9.08
C SER A 145 6.02 7.57 -8.98
N SER A 146 4.70 7.51 -8.88
CA SER A 146 3.85 8.70 -8.67
C SER A 146 4.29 9.54 -7.47
N LYS A 147 4.89 8.89 -6.47
CA LYS A 147 5.50 9.53 -5.29
C LYS A 147 6.81 10.26 -5.65
N ALA A 148 7.72 9.62 -6.38
CA ALA A 148 8.98 10.24 -6.81
C ALA A 148 8.75 11.47 -7.71
N ILE A 149 7.78 11.39 -8.63
CA ILE A 149 7.41 12.53 -9.50
C ILE A 149 6.90 13.71 -8.66
N LYS A 150 6.08 13.45 -7.64
CA LYS A 150 5.54 14.48 -6.74
C LYS A 150 6.64 15.16 -5.92
N VAL A 151 7.57 14.38 -5.37
CA VAL A 151 8.70 14.91 -4.58
C VAL A 151 9.66 15.71 -5.47
N TRP A 152 9.95 15.25 -6.69
CA TRP A 152 10.73 16.01 -7.68
C TRP A 152 10.06 17.32 -8.08
N GLY A 153 8.74 17.30 -8.33
CA GLY A 153 7.95 18.50 -8.61
C GLY A 153 8.03 19.51 -7.47
N ASN A 154 7.84 19.05 -6.23
CA ASN A 154 7.94 19.88 -5.03
C ASN A 154 9.34 20.48 -4.87
N TRP A 155 10.40 19.70 -5.13
CA TRP A 155 11.78 20.19 -5.08
C TRP A 155 12.04 21.29 -6.11
N ARG A 156 11.65 21.11 -7.38
CA ARG A 156 11.83 22.13 -8.43
C ARG A 156 11.14 23.46 -8.07
N VAL A 157 9.94 23.39 -7.51
CA VAL A 157 9.19 24.58 -7.07
C VAL A 157 9.81 25.22 -5.82
N ALA A 158 10.36 24.44 -4.90
CA ALA A 158 11.06 24.97 -3.73
C ALA A 158 12.38 25.64 -4.11
N SER A 159 13.14 25.03 -5.04
CA SER A 159 14.40 25.57 -5.56
C SER A 159 14.21 26.87 -6.34
N SER A 160 13.13 26.99 -7.13
CA SER A 160 12.84 28.23 -7.87
C SER A 160 12.34 29.37 -6.98
N ARG A 161 11.76 29.06 -5.83
CA ARG A 161 11.28 30.05 -4.84
C ARG A 161 12.36 30.49 -3.84
N GLY A 162 13.56 29.91 -3.87
CA GLY A 162 14.64 30.23 -2.93
C GLY A 162 14.41 29.74 -1.49
N LEU A 163 13.36 28.95 -1.23
CA LEU A 163 13.11 28.32 0.07
C LEU A 163 13.85 26.97 0.13
N ALA A 164 15.18 27.03 0.13
CA ALA A 164 16.01 25.84 0.33
C ALA A 164 16.03 25.46 1.83
N THR A 165 15.02 24.74 2.30
CA THR A 165 15.22 23.81 3.43
C THR A 165 15.55 22.42 2.85
N PRO A 166 16.84 22.11 2.61
CA PRO A 166 17.27 20.84 2.00
C PRO A 166 16.86 19.59 2.80
N MET A 167 16.52 19.76 4.08
CA MET A 167 16.19 18.67 5.00
C MET A 167 14.83 18.00 4.71
N ILE A 168 13.82 18.75 4.21
CA ILE A 168 12.49 18.17 3.92
C ILE A 168 12.52 17.28 2.68
N CYS A 169 13.20 17.73 1.61
CA CYS A 169 13.28 16.98 0.36
C CYS A 169 14.02 15.64 0.52
N CYS A 170 15.18 15.64 1.19
CA CYS A 170 15.96 14.41 1.39
C CYS A 170 15.21 13.35 2.24
N SER A 171 14.41 13.78 3.21
CA SER A 171 13.62 12.87 4.06
C SER A 171 12.46 12.19 3.31
N GLU A 172 11.87 12.88 2.33
CA GLU A 172 10.79 12.34 1.49
C GLU A 172 11.33 11.37 0.43
N TRP A 173 12.50 11.65 -0.15
CA TRP A 173 13.18 10.75 -1.08
C TRP A 173 13.59 9.42 -0.43
N LYS A 174 14.01 9.43 0.85
CA LYS A 174 14.34 8.19 1.60
C LYS A 174 13.13 7.27 1.85
N LYS A 175 11.91 7.78 1.73
CA LYS A 175 10.66 7.04 1.98
C LYS A 175 9.94 6.58 0.71
N SER A 176 10.51 6.81 -0.48
CA SER A 176 9.89 6.47 -1.78
C SER A 176 10.58 5.31 -2.48
#